data_AF-A0A383A547-F1
#
_entry.id   AF-A0A383A547-F1
#
_cell.length_a   1.000
_cell.length_b   1.000
_cell.length_c   1.000
_cell.angle_alpha   90.00
_cell.angle_beta   90.00
_cell.angle_gamma   90.00
#
_symmetry.space_group_name_H-M   'P 1'
#
loop_
_entity.id
_entity.type
_entity.pdbx_description
1 polymer ?
#
loop_
_entity_poly.entity_id
_entity_poly.type
_entity_poly.pdbx_seq_one_letter_code
_entity_poly.pdbx_strand_id
1 'polypeptide(L)'
;MPRQFLASLGIVAAALVTFTLAAVVVGGRVQTTDTGTHRTPWGDPDLQGVWTNATRTPLERPEEYGSEQRLSSSQLREQEEGAARNLANESPVRAGNPGTYNAFWRDPV
;
A
#
# COMPACT_ATOMS: atom_id res chain seq x y z
N MET A 1 -8.87 6.47 -62.76
CA MET A 1 -9.12 6.42 -61.28
C MET A 1 -10.54 5.90 -61.08
N PRO A 2 -10.96 5.04 -60.12
CA PRO A 2 -10.27 4.51 -58.93
C PRO A 2 -10.85 3.19 -58.33
N ARG A 3 -11.36 2.19 -59.08
CA ARG A 3 -12.06 1.04 -58.41
C ARG A 3 -11.11 0.12 -57.62
N GLN A 4 -9.89 -0.01 -58.12
CA GLN A 4 -8.85 -0.90 -57.58
C GLN A 4 -8.20 -0.27 -56.33
N PHE A 5 -8.01 1.04 -56.36
CA PHE A 5 -7.46 1.84 -55.26
C PHE A 5 -8.39 1.90 -54.03
N LEU A 6 -9.71 1.97 -54.26
CA LEU A 6 -10.68 1.97 -53.16
C LEU A 6 -10.81 0.58 -52.51
N ALA A 7 -10.71 -0.49 -53.31
CA ALA A 7 -10.72 -1.86 -52.81
C ALA A 7 -9.47 -2.18 -51.95
N SER A 8 -8.28 -1.77 -52.40
CA SER A 8 -7.05 -1.95 -51.62
C SER A 8 -7.03 -1.14 -50.32
N LEU A 9 -7.60 0.07 -50.31
CA LEU A 9 -7.69 0.89 -49.10
C LEU A 9 -8.66 0.27 -48.07
N GLY A 10 -9.76 -0.33 -48.53
CA GLY A 10 -10.69 -1.07 -47.67
C GLY A 10 -10.08 -2.31 -47.02
N ILE A 11 -9.24 -3.06 -47.76
CA ILE A 11 -8.54 -4.24 -47.24
C ILE A 11 -7.49 -3.84 -46.18
N VAL A 12 -6.72 -2.78 -46.42
CA VAL A 12 -5.74 -2.28 -45.47
C VAL A 12 -6.41 -1.77 -44.19
N ALA A 13 -7.53 -1.06 -44.31
CA ALA A 13 -8.31 -0.62 -43.15
C ALA A 13 -8.86 -1.80 -42.34
N ALA A 14 -9.40 -2.83 -43.00
CA ALA A 14 -9.89 -4.03 -42.32
C ALA A 14 -8.77 -4.82 -41.62
N ALA A 15 -7.58 -4.89 -42.21
CA ALA A 15 -6.40 -5.51 -41.61
C ALA A 15 -5.90 -4.73 -40.38
N LEU A 16 -5.93 -3.39 -40.42
CA LEU A 16 -5.55 -2.54 -39.30
C LEU A 16 -6.54 -2.64 -38.13
N VAL A 17 -7.84 -2.73 -38.42
CA VAL A 17 -8.90 -2.92 -37.41
C VAL A 17 -8.79 -4.29 -36.75
N THR A 18 -8.56 -5.35 -37.53
CA THR A 18 -8.40 -6.70 -36.97
C THR A 18 -7.11 -6.83 -36.15
N PHE A 19 -6.03 -6.19 -36.57
CA PHE A 19 -4.77 -6.15 -35.80
C PHE A 19 -4.92 -5.38 -34.49
N THR A 20 -5.58 -4.22 -34.49
CA THR A 20 -5.84 -3.44 -33.27
C THR A 20 -6.76 -4.18 -32.31
N LEU A 21 -7.79 -4.87 -32.81
CA LEU A 21 -8.69 -5.68 -31.98
C LEU A 21 -7.95 -6.87 -31.33
N ALA A 22 -7.08 -7.55 -32.06
CA ALA A 22 -6.26 -8.64 -31.53
C ALA A 22 -5.27 -8.15 -30.45
N ALA A 23 -4.68 -6.96 -30.62
CA ALA A 23 -3.78 -6.37 -29.64
C ALA A 23 -4.49 -6.05 -28.30
N VAL A 24 -5.74 -5.60 -28.33
CA VAL A 24 -6.56 -5.35 -27.13
C VAL A 24 -6.88 -6.65 -26.39
N VAL A 25 -7.20 -7.72 -27.10
CA VAL A 25 -7.50 -9.05 -26.50
C VAL A 25 -6.26 -9.68 -25.87
N VAL A 26 -5.08 -9.49 -26.46
CA VAL A 26 -3.82 -10.04 -25.92
C VAL A 26 -3.26 -9.18 -24.78
N GLY A 27 -3.37 -7.85 -24.86
CA GLY A 27 -2.87 -6.91 -23.85
C GLY A 27 -3.79 -6.69 -22.63
N GLY A 28 -5.06 -7.09 -22.72
CA GLY A 28 -6.06 -6.87 -21.66
C GLY A 28 -6.00 -7.83 -20.47
N ARG A 29 -4.93 -8.62 -20.31
CA ARG A 29 -4.77 -9.52 -19.17
C ARG A 29 -4.20 -8.74 -18.00
N VAL A 30 -5.06 -8.04 -17.26
CA VAL A 30 -4.71 -7.55 -15.93
C VAL A 30 -4.48 -8.77 -15.07
N GLN A 31 -3.22 -9.03 -14.73
CA GLN A 31 -2.85 -10.03 -13.75
C GLN A 31 -3.30 -9.47 -12.40
N THR A 32 -4.53 -9.80 -12.00
CA THR A 32 -4.97 -9.57 -10.64
C THR A 32 -4.07 -10.44 -9.77
N THR A 33 -3.08 -9.84 -9.13
CA THR A 33 -2.51 -10.43 -7.93
C THR A 33 -3.70 -10.58 -6.98
N ASP A 34 -4.18 -11.81 -6.83
CA ASP A 34 -5.11 -12.15 -5.77
C ASP A 34 -4.35 -11.93 -4.47
N THR A 35 -4.31 -10.69 -4.01
CA THR A 35 -3.98 -10.33 -2.64
C THR A 35 -5.20 -10.65 -1.78
N GLY A 36 -5.76 -11.85 -1.98
CA GLY A 36 -6.80 -12.41 -1.13
C GLY A 36 -6.27 -12.26 0.28
N THR A 37 -7.04 -11.57 1.13
CA THR A 37 -6.70 -11.38 2.53
C THR A 37 -6.34 -12.76 3.06
N HIS A 38 -5.05 -13.01 3.27
CA HIS A 38 -4.59 -14.30 3.76
C HIS A 38 -5.30 -14.49 5.10
N ARG A 39 -6.01 -15.61 5.23
CA ARG A 39 -6.69 -15.99 6.46
C ARG A 39 -6.07 -17.28 6.97
N THR A 40 -5.95 -17.36 8.28
CA THR A 40 -5.56 -18.58 8.97
C THR A 40 -6.62 -19.67 8.77
N PRO A 41 -6.29 -20.97 8.98
CA PRO A 41 -7.27 -22.06 8.91
C PRO A 41 -8.47 -21.93 9.86
N TRP A 42 -8.35 -21.12 10.91
CA TRP A 42 -9.41 -20.83 11.88
C TRP A 42 -10.18 -19.53 11.57
N GLY A 43 -9.86 -18.84 10.47
CA GLY A 43 -10.67 -17.75 9.90
C GLY A 43 -10.18 -16.34 10.19
N ASP A 44 -9.18 -16.16 11.06
CA ASP A 44 -8.62 -14.85 11.38
C ASP A 44 -7.72 -14.30 10.27
N PRO A 45 -7.54 -12.97 10.15
CA PRO A 45 -6.52 -12.39 9.27
C PRO A 45 -5.14 -12.99 9.56
N ASP A 46 -4.45 -13.45 8.51
CA ASP A 46 -3.08 -13.93 8.59
C ASP A 46 -2.14 -12.72 8.53
N LEU A 47 -1.57 -12.40 9.70
CA LEU A 47 -0.64 -11.29 9.91
C LEU A 47 0.83 -11.74 9.83
N GLN A 48 1.12 -12.81 9.08
CA GLN A 48 2.51 -13.22 8.84
C GLN A 48 3.24 -12.28 7.88
N GLY A 49 4.53 -12.06 8.14
CA GLY A 49 5.37 -11.19 7.31
C GLY A 49 6.61 -10.69 8.05
N VAL A 50 7.30 -9.75 7.40
CA VAL A 50 8.40 -9.00 8.02
C VAL A 50 7.83 -7.72 8.60
N TRP A 51 8.01 -7.54 9.90
CA TRP A 51 7.47 -6.41 10.66
C TRP A 51 8.56 -5.40 11.01
N THR A 52 8.19 -4.13 11.05
CA THR A 52 9.00 -2.96 11.46
C THR A 52 8.18 -2.11 12.43
N ASN A 53 8.84 -1.32 13.28
CA ASN A 53 8.16 -0.39 14.19
C ASN A 53 8.25 1.07 13.72
N ALA A 54 8.57 1.31 12.45
CA ALA A 54 8.66 2.64 11.85
C ALA A 54 7.34 3.43 11.88
N THR A 55 6.19 2.75 11.93
CA THR A 55 4.86 3.38 11.99
C THR A 55 4.31 3.38 13.40
N ARG A 56 3.77 4.54 13.82
CA ARG A 56 3.09 4.71 15.11
C ARG A 56 1.57 4.47 15.06
N THR A 57 1.03 4.32 13.86
CA THR A 57 -0.39 4.01 13.65
C THR A 57 -0.67 2.57 14.10
N PRO A 58 -1.62 2.37 15.03
CA PRO A 58 -2.00 1.03 15.49
C PRO A 58 -2.70 0.22 14.38
N LEU A 59 -2.66 -1.11 14.50
CA LEU A 59 -3.35 -2.01 13.58
C LEU A 59 -4.88 -1.89 13.68
N GLU A 60 -5.37 -1.65 14.89
CA GLU A 60 -6.79 -1.43 15.17
C GLU A 60 -7.07 0.06 15.40
N ARG A 61 -8.23 0.53 14.92
CA ARG A 61 -8.62 1.93 15.14
C ARG A 61 -8.99 2.13 16.62
N PRO A 62 -8.38 3.11 17.32
CA PRO A 62 -8.79 3.47 18.66
C PRO A 62 -10.27 3.85 18.75
N GLU A 63 -10.94 3.39 19.80
CA GLU A 63 -12.39 3.61 20.00
C GLU A 63 -12.77 5.09 20.01
N GLU A 64 -11.87 5.95 20.50
CA GLU A 64 -12.03 7.42 20.54
C GLU A 64 -12.29 8.06 19.18
N TYR A 65 -11.83 7.44 18.08
CA TYR A 65 -12.05 7.92 16.72
C TYR A 65 -13.28 7.30 16.04
N GLY A 66 -13.92 6.31 16.65
CA GLY A 66 -15.16 5.70 16.16
C GLY A 66 -15.14 5.37 14.65
N SER A 67 -16.06 6.00 13.90
CA SER A 67 -16.19 5.82 12.45
C SER A 67 -15.41 6.85 11.62
N GLU A 68 -14.64 7.74 12.26
CA GLU A 68 -13.84 8.74 11.56
C GLU A 68 -12.74 8.07 10.74
N GLN A 69 -12.80 8.29 9.42
CA GLN A 69 -11.84 7.69 8.49
C GLN A 69 -10.50 8.43 8.48
N ARG A 70 -10.49 9.71 8.88
CA ARG A 70 -9.31 10.58 8.83
C ARG A 70 -9.28 11.48 10.06
N LEU A 71 -8.09 11.62 10.61
CA LEU A 71 -7.80 12.61 11.63
C LEU A 71 -7.65 13.99 10.97
N SER A 72 -8.12 15.03 11.64
CA SER A 72 -7.79 16.42 11.31
C SER A 72 -6.29 16.67 11.50
N SER A 73 -5.77 17.73 10.87
CA SER A 73 -4.36 18.12 11.04
C SER A 73 -4.00 18.42 12.50
N SER A 74 -4.94 18.98 13.28
CA SER A 74 -4.74 19.23 14.71
C SER A 74 -4.66 17.94 15.52
N GLN A 75 -5.53 16.97 15.26
CA GLN A 75 -5.52 15.66 15.94
C GLN A 75 -4.24 14.87 15.61
N LEU A 76 -3.83 14.86 14.35
CA LEU A 76 -2.55 14.25 13.94
C LEU A 76 -1.37 14.86 14.68
N ARG A 77 -1.31 16.19 14.72
CA ARG A 77 -0.22 16.89 15.42
C ARG A 77 -0.21 16.55 16.91
N GLU A 78 -1.36 16.50 17.56
CA GLU A 78 -1.45 16.11 18.97
C GLU A 78 -0.96 14.69 19.21
N GLN A 79 -1.31 13.74 18.32
CA GLN A 79 -0.82 12.37 18.36
C GLN A 79 0.71 12.30 18.19
N GLU A 80 1.26 13.03 17.23
CA GLU A 80 2.70 13.10 16.98
C GLU A 80 3.47 13.72 18.16
N GLU A 81 2.95 14.81 18.73
CA GLU A 81 3.53 15.45 19.92
C GLU A 81 3.47 14.52 21.14
N GLY A 82 2.37 13.80 21.33
CA GLY A 82 2.24 12.78 22.37
C GLY A 82 3.29 11.68 22.24
N ALA A 83 3.48 11.17 21.02
CA ALA A 83 4.51 10.19 20.74
C ALA A 83 5.94 10.74 20.97
N ALA A 84 6.20 11.99 20.58
CA ALA A 84 7.48 12.64 20.81
C ALA A 84 7.76 12.85 22.31
N ARG A 85 6.75 13.18 23.11
CA ARG A 85 6.88 13.27 24.58
C ARG A 85 7.22 11.91 25.20
N ASN A 86 6.54 10.85 24.77
CA ASN A 86 6.82 9.50 25.23
C ASN A 86 8.26 9.09 24.91
N LEU A 87 8.73 9.42 23.71
CA LEU A 87 10.13 9.20 23.30
C LEU A 87 11.11 10.00 24.15
N ALA A 88 10.83 11.27 24.43
CA ALA A 88 11.71 12.13 25.23
C ALA A 88 11.87 11.64 26.69
N ASN A 89 10.87 10.93 27.20
CA ASN A 89 10.92 10.32 28.54
C ASN A 89 11.77 9.04 28.58
N GLU A 90 12.22 8.52 27.44
CA GLU A 90 13.08 7.35 27.40
C GLU A 90 14.56 7.69 27.61
N SER A 91 15.20 6.96 28.51
CA SER A 91 16.63 7.06 28.73
C SER A 91 17.41 6.51 27.54
N PRO A 92 18.32 7.29 26.92
CA PRO A 92 19.14 6.79 25.81
C PRO A 92 20.18 5.79 26.31
N VAL A 93 20.62 4.92 25.40
CA VAL A 93 21.70 3.94 25.64
C VAL A 93 23.01 4.68 25.92
N ARG A 94 23.69 4.34 27.02
CA ARG A 94 25.02 4.87 27.40
C ARG A 94 25.92 3.73 27.90
N ALA A 95 27.22 3.97 28.00
CA ALA A 95 28.15 3.00 28.59
C ALA A 95 27.70 2.64 30.02
N GLY A 96 27.45 1.34 30.27
CA GLY A 96 26.95 0.85 31.57
C GLY A 96 25.45 1.09 31.84
N ASN A 97 24.70 1.66 30.90
CA ASN A 97 23.26 1.87 31.00
C ASN A 97 22.59 1.52 29.66
N PRO A 98 21.88 0.38 29.55
CA PRO A 98 21.24 -0.03 28.30
C PRO A 98 20.04 0.83 27.88
N GLY A 99 19.71 1.90 28.63
CA GLY A 99 18.54 2.73 28.40
C GLY A 99 17.27 2.07 28.95
N THR A 100 16.11 2.48 28.41
CA THR A 100 14.85 1.76 28.63
C THR A 100 14.88 0.44 27.88
N TYR A 101 14.12 -0.57 28.37
CA TYR A 101 14.04 -1.89 27.72
C TYR A 101 13.75 -1.81 26.22
N ASN A 102 12.92 -0.85 25.79
CA ASN A 102 12.51 -0.66 24.39
C ASN A 102 13.53 0.11 23.54
N ALA A 103 14.55 0.74 24.13
CA ALA A 103 15.51 1.57 23.39
C ALA A 103 16.29 0.76 22.34
N PHE A 104 16.53 -0.52 22.60
CA PHE A 104 17.25 -1.41 21.67
C PHE A 104 16.40 -1.84 20.46
N TRP A 105 15.09 -2.04 20.64
CA TRP A 105 14.22 -2.62 19.61
C TRP A 105 13.69 -1.59 18.60
N ARG A 106 13.99 -0.30 18.80
CA ARG A 106 13.52 0.76 17.91
C ARG A 106 14.29 0.86 16.61
N ASP A 107 13.55 1.11 15.54
CA ASP A 107 14.13 1.46 14.26
C ASP A 107 14.83 2.84 14.35
N PRO A 108 15.97 3.02 13.67
CA PRO A 108 16.65 4.30 13.62
C PRO A 108 15.76 5.36 12.96
N VAL A 109 15.78 6.57 13.52
CA VAL A 109 15.08 7.76 13.00
C VAL A 109 15.78 8.38 11.80
#